data_AF-A0A958K781-F1
#
_entry.id   AF-A0A958K781-F1
#
_cell.length_a   1.000
_cell.length_b   1.000
_cell.length_c   1.000
_cell.angle_alpha   90.00
_cell.angle_beta   90.00
_cell.angle_gamma   90.00
#
_symmetry.space_group_name_H-M   'P 1'
#
loop_
_entity.id
_entity.type
_entity.pdbx_description
1 polymer ?
#
loop_
_entity_poly.entity_id
_entity_poly.type
_entity_poly.pdbx_seq_one_letter_code
_entity_poly.pdbx_strand_id
1 'polypeptide(L)'
;MKLLKIAPTILFFSLCAGPIGCRYLGLSSPAIQPVNKSSLVSNSESSPFSLEVLDAINDGTRLTVYARLVPHVAWKRADATVLLYGLDKGRRVSESSHSFATAAKDGEFAPEIPEELSLAIPADGISEYQVELIWDSGRGSNLKSGISSPVLVEDVQVFRKQLPCQSPPCLEKVSVSARLSNPGRKILSKITLGVGFATKDPAEAIDFVGKMPKNEDILSLGSAVLKPGGTRDIRVNIKEPINDPEHKYTVVLRVLSFDEM
;
A
#
# COMPACT_ATOMS: atom_id res chain seq x y z
N MET A 1 -32.61 33.24 -4.90
CA MET A 1 -31.53 32.29 -5.22
C MET A 1 -31.97 30.91 -4.75
N LYS A 2 -32.27 29.98 -5.65
CA LYS A 2 -32.74 28.62 -5.29
C LYS A 2 -31.52 27.73 -5.07
N LEU A 3 -31.28 27.31 -3.82
CA LEU A 3 -30.32 26.26 -3.49
C LEU A 3 -30.90 24.93 -3.95
N LEU A 4 -30.34 24.38 -5.03
CA LEU A 4 -30.66 23.04 -5.51
C LEU A 4 -30.05 22.03 -4.51
N LYS A 5 -30.88 21.40 -3.68
CA LYS A 5 -30.47 20.24 -2.88
C LYS A 5 -30.34 19.04 -3.80
N ILE A 6 -29.14 18.80 -4.32
CA ILE A 6 -28.79 17.54 -4.98
C ILE A 6 -28.43 16.57 -3.86
N ALA A 7 -29.26 15.54 -3.65
CA ALA A 7 -28.89 14.40 -2.81
C ALA A 7 -27.89 13.54 -3.59
N PRO A 8 -26.67 13.27 -3.08
CA PRO A 8 -25.74 12.39 -3.77
C PRO A 8 -26.25 10.95 -3.72
N THR A 9 -26.37 10.33 -4.89
CA THR A 9 -26.47 8.88 -5.03
C THR A 9 -25.07 8.31 -4.82
N ILE A 10 -24.80 7.79 -3.62
CA ILE A 10 -23.51 7.15 -3.31
C ILE A 10 -23.59 5.67 -3.75
N LEU A 11 -22.71 5.28 -4.67
CA LEU A 11 -22.50 3.88 -5.09
C LEU A 11 -21.37 3.29 -4.24
N PHE A 12 -21.69 2.28 -3.43
CA PHE A 12 -20.75 1.67 -2.48
C PHE A 12 -20.19 0.36 -3.03
N PHE A 13 -18.86 0.19 -2.93
CA PHE A 13 -18.21 -1.10 -3.16
C PHE A 13 -17.23 -1.37 -2.02
N SER A 14 -17.54 -2.37 -1.18
CA SER A 14 -16.62 -2.91 -0.18
C SER A 14 -15.99 -4.17 -0.76
N LEU A 15 -14.67 -4.17 -0.94
CA LEU A 15 -13.88 -5.35 -1.32
C LEU A 15 -12.86 -5.59 -0.21
N CYS A 16 -13.11 -6.60 0.62
CA CYS A 16 -12.10 -7.20 1.49
C CYS A 16 -11.79 -8.58 0.91
N ALA A 17 -10.55 -8.80 0.47
CA ALA A 17 -10.11 -10.09 -0.04
C ALA A 17 -8.80 -10.48 0.65
N GLY A 18 -8.89 -11.34 1.67
CA GLY A 18 -7.73 -11.95 2.32
C GLY A 18 -6.91 -11.00 3.22
N PRO A 19 -5.65 -11.36 3.55
CA PRO A 19 -4.79 -10.64 4.50
C PRO A 19 -4.25 -9.29 3.99
N ILE A 20 -4.85 -8.71 2.94
CA ILE A 20 -4.31 -7.56 2.20
C ILE A 20 -5.36 -6.44 2.17
N GLY A 21 -5.55 -5.82 3.34
CA GLY A 21 -6.18 -4.51 3.52
C GLY A 21 -7.70 -4.40 3.31
N CYS A 22 -8.27 -3.34 3.92
CA CYS A 22 -9.67 -2.93 3.74
C CYS A 22 -9.72 -1.63 2.94
N ARG A 23 -10.59 -1.54 1.93
CA ARG A 23 -10.74 -0.35 1.07
C ARG A 23 -12.14 0.26 1.15
N TYR A 24 -12.17 1.59 1.25
CA TYR A 24 -13.38 2.41 1.16
C TYR A 24 -13.26 3.43 0.04
N LEU A 25 -14.28 3.57 -0.80
CA LEU A 25 -14.35 4.58 -1.86
C LEU A 25 -15.54 5.51 -1.62
N GLY A 26 -15.29 6.82 -1.57
CA GLY A 26 -16.29 7.86 -1.41
C GLY A 26 -16.21 8.90 -2.53
N LEU A 27 -17.34 9.56 -2.84
CA LEU A 27 -17.38 10.67 -3.79
C LEU A 27 -17.18 11.98 -3.02
N SER A 28 -16.32 12.87 -3.52
CA SER A 28 -16.19 14.22 -2.96
C SER A 28 -17.11 15.17 -3.73
N SER A 29 -18.16 15.67 -3.08
CA SER A 29 -18.97 16.74 -3.67
C SER A 29 -18.27 18.10 -3.45
N PRO A 30 -18.31 19.03 -4.42
CA PRO A 30 -17.71 20.36 -4.29
C PRO A 30 -18.53 21.33 -3.42
N ALA A 31 -19.65 20.91 -2.84
CA ALA A 31 -20.45 21.74 -1.93
C ALA A 31 -20.11 21.44 -0.48
N ILE A 32 -19.98 22.50 0.34
CA ILE A 32 -19.93 22.42 1.81
C ILE A 32 -21.22 21.75 2.29
N GLN A 33 -21.19 20.43 2.41
CA GLN A 33 -22.27 19.67 3.01
C GLN A 33 -21.65 18.65 3.97
N PRO A 34 -22.07 18.64 5.25
CA PRO A 34 -21.71 17.55 6.13
C PRO A 34 -22.28 16.25 5.56
N VAL A 35 -21.42 15.28 5.26
CA VAL A 35 -21.83 13.95 4.81
C VAL A 35 -22.21 13.16 6.06
N ASN A 36 -23.34 13.51 6.66
CA ASN A 36 -23.83 12.89 7.88
C ASN A 36 -24.38 11.49 7.58
N LYS A 37 -23.49 10.49 7.53
CA LYS A 37 -23.82 9.06 7.66
C LYS A 37 -22.56 8.23 7.91
N SER A 38 -22.42 7.75 9.14
CA SER A 38 -21.48 6.69 9.52
C SER A 38 -21.67 5.50 8.59
N SER A 39 -20.62 5.16 7.85
CA SER A 39 -20.62 4.03 6.91
C SER A 39 -19.62 3.00 7.42
N LEU A 40 -20.13 1.83 7.84
CA LEU A 40 -19.30 0.75 8.35
C LEU A 40 -18.50 0.14 7.19
N VAL A 41 -17.16 0.15 7.28
CA VAL A 41 -16.30 -0.52 6.28
C VAL A 41 -15.71 -1.77 6.93
N SER A 42 -16.07 -2.91 6.34
CA SER A 42 -15.81 -4.28 6.79
C SER A 42 -16.84 -4.84 7.78
N ASN A 43 -17.56 -5.86 7.30
CA ASN A 43 -18.25 -6.85 8.12
C ASN A 43 -18.02 -8.25 7.54
N SER A 44 -16.77 -8.53 7.12
CA SER A 44 -16.37 -9.92 6.94
C SER A 44 -16.01 -10.43 8.33
N GLU A 45 -16.75 -11.41 8.85
CA GLU A 45 -16.62 -11.99 10.20
C GLU A 45 -15.19 -12.48 10.57
N SER A 46 -14.22 -12.41 9.64
CA SER A 46 -12.84 -12.84 9.82
C SER A 46 -11.78 -11.73 9.73
N SER A 47 -12.16 -10.44 9.59
CA SER A 47 -11.15 -9.37 9.51
C SER A 47 -10.62 -9.03 10.91
N PRO A 48 -9.30 -8.86 11.09
CA PRO A 48 -8.73 -8.45 12.38
C PRO A 48 -9.03 -6.99 12.72
N PHE A 49 -9.57 -6.22 11.76
CA PHE A 49 -9.95 -4.82 11.93
C PHE A 49 -11.23 -4.48 11.17
N SER A 50 -11.95 -3.50 11.68
CA SER A 50 -12.90 -2.69 10.93
C SER A 50 -12.39 -1.26 10.84
N LEU A 51 -12.56 -0.63 9.69
CA LEU A 51 -12.25 0.79 9.50
C LEU A 51 -13.57 1.47 9.21
N GLU A 52 -13.89 2.55 9.88
CA GLU A 52 -15.18 3.23 9.70
C GLU A 52 -14.91 4.68 9.32
N VAL A 53 -15.50 5.14 8.22
CA VAL A 53 -15.47 6.57 7.90
C VAL A 53 -16.62 7.22 8.66
N LEU A 54 -16.25 8.08 9.63
CA LEU A 54 -17.18 8.79 10.49
C LEU A 54 -17.78 9.99 9.76
N ASP A 55 -16.92 10.79 9.14
CA ASP A 55 -17.30 11.99 8.38
C ASP A 55 -16.22 12.34 7.34
N ALA A 56 -16.61 13.10 6.31
CA ALA A 56 -15.73 13.65 5.31
C ALA A 56 -16.15 15.09 4.98
N ILE A 57 -15.25 16.04 5.24
CA ILE A 57 -15.47 17.47 5.05
C ILE A 57 -14.58 17.97 3.93
N ASN A 58 -15.20 18.49 2.87
CA ASN A 58 -14.51 19.21 1.80
C ASN A 58 -14.82 20.71 1.93
N ASP A 59 -13.83 21.51 2.33
CA ASP A 59 -13.98 22.97 2.48
C ASP A 59 -13.60 23.74 1.20
N GLY A 60 -13.30 23.03 0.11
CA GLY A 60 -12.85 23.59 -1.17
C GLY A 60 -11.33 23.80 -1.26
N THR A 61 -10.62 23.79 -0.13
CA THR A 61 -9.14 23.84 -0.07
C THR A 61 -8.56 22.49 0.34
N ARG A 62 -9.21 21.79 1.25
CA ARG A 62 -8.82 20.50 1.80
C ARG A 62 -10.02 19.57 1.92
N LEU A 63 -9.76 18.29 1.65
CA LEU A 63 -10.62 17.20 2.06
C LEU A 63 -10.06 16.62 3.36
N THR A 64 -10.85 16.67 4.43
CA THR A 64 -10.55 16.05 5.72
C THR A 64 -11.48 14.87 5.94
N VAL A 65 -10.92 13.70 6.23
CA VAL A 65 -11.66 12.48 6.51
C VAL A 65 -11.40 12.06 7.95
N TYR A 66 -12.48 11.95 8.71
CA TYR A 66 -12.50 11.41 10.07
C TYR A 66 -12.84 9.92 9.99
N ALA A 67 -11.98 9.09 10.57
CA ALA A 67 -12.14 7.66 10.54
C ALA A 67 -11.91 7.05 11.93
N ARG A 68 -12.44 5.86 12.14
CA ARG A 68 -12.30 5.06 13.35
C ARG A 68 -11.81 3.66 12.98
N LEU A 69 -10.69 3.26 13.54
CA LEU A 69 -10.16 1.90 13.43
C LEU A 69 -10.61 1.10 14.65
N VAL A 70 -11.33 0.00 14.44
CA VAL A 70 -11.77 -0.92 15.49
C VAL A 70 -10.98 -2.22 15.34
N PRO A 71 -10.01 -2.51 16.22
CA PRO A 71 -9.31 -3.79 16.21
C PRO A 71 -10.17 -4.89 16.82
N HIS A 72 -10.25 -6.05 16.18
CA HIS A 72 -10.93 -7.26 16.69
C HIS A 72 -9.93 -8.26 17.31
N VAL A 73 -8.63 -8.02 17.11
CA VAL A 73 -7.54 -8.82 17.67
C VAL A 73 -6.45 -7.91 18.24
N ALA A 74 -5.62 -8.45 19.14
CA ALA A 74 -4.42 -7.75 19.58
C ALA A 74 -3.43 -7.59 18.40
N TRP A 75 -2.81 -6.41 18.30
CA TRP A 75 -1.89 -6.09 17.21
C TRP A 75 -0.83 -5.08 17.65
N LYS A 76 0.34 -5.11 17.01
CA LYS A 76 1.39 -4.11 17.28
C LYS A 76 1.11 -2.85 16.50
N ARG A 77 1.16 -1.70 17.18
CA ARG A 77 0.95 -0.38 16.59
C ARG A 77 1.74 -0.11 15.31
N ALA A 78 2.98 -0.58 15.27
CA ALA A 78 3.86 -0.38 14.12
C ALA A 78 3.38 -1.09 12.85
N ASP A 79 2.48 -2.07 12.98
CA ASP A 79 2.10 -2.96 11.90
C ASP A 79 0.96 -2.42 11.04
N ALA A 80 0.32 -1.30 11.42
CA ALA A 80 -0.76 -0.72 10.62
C ALA A 80 -0.58 0.76 10.28
N THR A 81 -1.08 1.11 9.11
CA THR A 81 -1.11 2.47 8.59
C THR A 81 -2.44 2.67 7.87
N VAL A 82 -3.11 3.80 8.14
CA VAL A 82 -4.29 4.21 7.36
C VAL A 82 -3.85 5.23 6.32
N LEU A 83 -4.27 5.02 5.08
CA LEU A 83 -4.01 5.89 3.94
C LEU A 83 -5.29 6.56 3.48
N LEU A 84 -5.19 7.82 3.09
CA LEU A 84 -6.22 8.58 2.40
C LEU A 84 -5.67 8.99 1.04
N TYR A 85 -6.39 8.65 -0.03
CA TYR A 85 -6.07 9.05 -1.39
C TYR A 85 -7.14 9.99 -1.94
N GLY A 86 -6.71 11.03 -2.63
CA GLY A 86 -7.55 11.81 -3.53
C GLY A 86 -7.48 11.25 -4.94
N LEU A 87 -8.62 11.10 -5.60
CA LEU A 87 -8.73 10.56 -6.94
C LEU A 87 -9.36 11.59 -7.89
N ASP A 88 -8.85 11.66 -9.11
CA ASP A 88 -9.50 12.29 -10.27
C ASP A 88 -9.91 11.20 -11.26
N LYS A 89 -11.21 10.92 -11.39
CA LYS A 89 -11.76 9.90 -12.30
C LYS A 89 -11.06 8.55 -12.11
N GLY A 90 -10.93 8.11 -10.86
CA GLY A 90 -10.26 6.87 -10.47
C GLY A 90 -8.73 6.91 -10.44
N ARG A 91 -8.07 8.00 -10.86
CA ARG A 91 -6.60 8.13 -10.80
C ARG A 91 -6.18 8.87 -9.54
N ARG A 92 -5.24 8.32 -8.76
CA ARG A 92 -4.68 9.00 -7.58
C ARG A 92 -3.96 10.29 -7.95
N VAL A 93 -4.31 11.39 -7.30
CA VAL A 93 -3.72 12.72 -7.50
C VAL A 93 -3.15 13.32 -6.20
N SER A 94 -3.52 12.78 -5.05
CA SER A 94 -2.97 13.16 -3.74
C SER A 94 -3.05 12.03 -2.73
N GLU A 95 -2.25 12.12 -1.67
CA GLU A 95 -2.14 11.09 -0.63
C GLU A 95 -1.83 11.71 0.74
N SER A 96 -2.35 11.08 1.79
CA SER A 96 -2.01 11.33 3.19
C SER A 96 -1.98 10.00 3.94
N SER A 97 -1.18 9.92 4.99
CA SER A 97 -1.01 8.70 5.78
C SER A 97 -1.02 8.98 7.27
N HIS A 98 -1.54 8.03 8.04
CA HIS A 98 -1.51 8.02 9.50
C HIS A 98 -0.90 6.70 9.95
N SER A 99 0.32 6.78 10.50
CA SER A 99 0.97 5.63 11.13
C SER A 99 0.71 5.63 12.62
N PHE A 100 0.38 4.47 13.17
CA PHE A 100 0.23 4.30 14.61
C PHE A 100 1.57 4.05 15.33
N ALA A 101 2.67 3.92 14.57
CA ALA A 101 4.02 3.86 15.12
C ALA A 101 4.37 5.20 15.76
N THR A 102 4.35 5.25 17.09
CA THR A 102 4.82 6.43 17.85
C THR A 102 6.14 6.06 18.51
N ALA A 103 7.14 6.96 18.43
CA ALA A 103 8.51 6.74 18.91
C ALA A 103 8.62 6.43 20.42
N ALA A 104 7.52 6.53 21.18
CA ALA A 104 7.48 6.34 22.62
C ALA A 104 6.64 5.12 23.07
N LYS A 105 5.99 4.39 22.15
CA LYS A 105 5.10 3.26 22.52
C LYS A 105 5.23 2.12 21.53
N ASP A 106 6.23 1.27 21.76
CA ASP A 106 6.18 -0.14 21.35
C ASP A 106 5.15 -0.84 22.25
N GLY A 107 3.89 -0.75 21.84
CA GLY A 107 2.77 -1.32 22.58
C GLY A 107 1.87 -2.10 21.64
N GLU A 108 1.37 -3.23 22.13
CA GLU A 108 0.22 -3.89 21.53
C GLU A 108 -1.05 -3.11 21.90
N PHE A 109 -1.93 -2.93 20.93
CA PHE A 109 -3.28 -2.47 21.20
C PHE A 109 -4.12 -3.61 21.73
N ALA A 110 -4.90 -3.32 22.77
CA ALA A 110 -5.94 -4.24 23.21
C ALA A 110 -7.04 -4.32 22.13
N PRO A 111 -7.64 -5.50 21.93
CA PRO A 111 -8.81 -5.63 21.06
C PRO A 111 -9.96 -4.77 21.57
N GLU A 112 -10.86 -4.40 20.66
CA GLU A 112 -12.11 -3.66 20.91
C GLU A 112 -11.95 -2.22 21.41
N ILE A 113 -10.71 -1.70 21.52
CA ILE A 113 -10.47 -0.28 21.80
C ILE A 113 -10.37 0.48 20.48
N PRO A 114 -11.38 1.30 20.10
CA PRO A 114 -11.34 2.02 18.84
C PRO A 114 -10.35 3.18 18.89
N GLU A 115 -9.68 3.42 17.76
CA GLU A 115 -8.79 4.55 17.57
C GLU A 115 -9.37 5.49 16.51
N GLU A 116 -9.64 6.72 16.91
CA GLU A 116 -10.10 7.77 16.00
C GLU A 116 -8.91 8.51 15.39
N LEU A 117 -9.01 8.78 14.10
CA LEU A 117 -7.96 9.45 13.34
C LEU A 117 -8.55 10.45 12.33
N SER A 118 -7.75 11.44 11.99
CA SER A 118 -8.07 12.45 10.99
C SER A 118 -6.98 12.47 9.93
N LEU A 119 -7.37 12.30 8.67
CA LEU A 119 -6.50 12.39 7.50
C LEU A 119 -6.94 13.59 6.67
N ALA A 120 -5.99 14.32 6.10
CA ALA A 120 -6.29 15.47 5.25
C ALA A 120 -5.41 15.49 4.00
N ILE A 121 -6.02 15.83 2.86
CA ILE A 121 -5.37 16.03 1.57
C ILE A 121 -5.84 17.35 0.94
N PRO A 122 -5.03 18.00 0.07
CA PRO A 122 -5.49 19.14 -0.72
C PRO A 122 -6.69 18.76 -1.59
N ALA A 123 -7.73 19.59 -1.67
CA ALA A 123 -8.96 19.29 -2.43
C ALA A 123 -8.84 19.53 -3.94
N ASP A 124 -7.80 20.25 -4.39
CA ASP A 124 -7.64 20.64 -5.78
C ASP A 124 -7.52 19.41 -6.70
N GLY A 125 -8.32 19.40 -7.76
CA GLY A 125 -8.36 18.32 -8.74
C GLY A 125 -8.94 16.99 -8.26
N ILE A 126 -9.55 16.91 -7.07
CA ILE A 126 -10.15 15.67 -6.54
C ILE A 126 -11.64 15.58 -6.92
N SER A 127 -12.05 14.43 -7.46
CA SER A 127 -13.47 14.06 -7.64
C SER A 127 -13.94 12.94 -6.72
N GLU A 128 -13.03 12.10 -6.22
CA GLU A 128 -13.34 10.95 -5.37
C GLU A 128 -12.23 10.78 -4.32
N TYR A 129 -12.49 10.06 -3.24
CA TYR A 129 -11.46 9.71 -2.27
C TYR A 129 -11.52 8.25 -1.88
N GLN A 130 -10.38 7.70 -1.49
CA GLN A 130 -10.27 6.33 -1.00
C GLN A 130 -9.57 6.32 0.36
N VAL A 131 -10.13 5.57 1.33
CA VAL A 131 -9.44 5.27 2.59
C VAL A 131 -9.03 3.80 2.58
N GLU A 132 -7.80 3.50 2.94
CA GLU A 132 -7.24 2.14 2.94
C GLU A 132 -6.51 1.86 4.26
N LEU A 133 -6.82 0.73 4.90
CA LEU A 133 -6.02 0.20 6.01
C LEU A 133 -5.01 -0.78 5.44
N ILE A 134 -3.72 -0.51 5.67
CA ILE A 134 -2.64 -1.47 5.44
C ILE A 134 -2.23 -2.04 6.78
N TRP A 135 -2.17 -3.37 6.89
CA TRP A 135 -1.71 -4.08 8.06
C TRP A 135 -0.79 -5.23 7.68
N ASP A 136 0.37 -5.35 8.34
CA ASP A 136 1.32 -6.46 8.17
C ASP A 136 1.81 -6.97 9.53
N SER A 137 1.28 -8.14 9.92
CA SER A 137 1.46 -8.77 11.23
C SER A 137 2.82 -9.42 11.51
N GLY A 138 3.86 -9.16 10.71
CA GLY A 138 5.21 -9.59 11.08
C GLY A 138 6.14 -9.99 9.94
N ARG A 139 5.90 -9.55 8.70
CA ARG A 139 6.87 -9.72 7.61
C ARG A 139 7.57 -8.44 7.20
N GLY A 140 7.63 -7.42 8.06
CA GLY A 140 8.45 -6.22 7.80
C GLY A 140 8.27 -5.72 6.37
N SER A 141 7.02 -5.69 5.89
CA SER A 141 6.70 -5.23 4.57
C SER A 141 6.92 -3.74 4.55
N ASN A 142 8.14 -3.39 4.20
CA ASN A 142 8.46 -2.15 3.53
C ASN A 142 7.80 -2.12 2.13
N LEU A 143 6.60 -2.68 1.96
CA LEU A 143 5.74 -2.54 0.80
C LEU A 143 5.01 -1.20 0.93
N LYS A 144 5.77 -0.11 1.03
CA LYS A 144 5.28 1.18 0.57
C LYS A 144 5.36 1.12 -0.95
N SER A 145 4.30 0.59 -1.57
CA SER A 145 4.13 0.69 -3.02
C SER A 145 3.92 2.17 -3.33
N GLY A 146 5.03 2.90 -3.51
CA GLY A 146 5.09 4.35 -3.71
C GLY A 146 4.42 4.83 -5.01
N ILE A 147 3.80 3.92 -5.74
CA ILE A 147 3.00 4.15 -6.93
C ILE A 147 1.85 3.15 -6.80
N SER A 148 0.61 3.57 -7.04
CA SER A 148 -0.53 2.64 -7.13
C SER A 148 -0.41 1.79 -8.39
N SER A 149 0.56 0.89 -8.38
CA SER A 149 0.68 -0.12 -9.39
C SER A 149 -0.57 -1.00 -9.29
N PRO A 150 -1.39 -1.10 -10.35
CA PRO A 150 -2.44 -2.10 -10.44
C PRO A 150 -1.86 -3.51 -10.53
N VAL A 151 -0.53 -3.67 -10.58
CA VAL A 151 0.16 -4.92 -10.32
C VAL A 151 0.51 -5.00 -8.83
N LEU A 152 -0.06 -5.98 -8.14
CA LEU A 152 0.35 -6.36 -6.78
C LEU A 152 1.50 -7.37 -6.86
N VAL A 153 2.38 -7.33 -5.85
CA VAL A 153 3.48 -8.28 -5.67
C VAL A 153 3.20 -9.06 -4.39
N GLU A 154 2.95 -10.36 -4.54
CA GLU A 154 2.52 -11.28 -3.49
C GLU A 154 3.49 -12.46 -3.38
N ASP A 155 3.36 -13.27 -2.32
CA ASP A 155 4.10 -14.52 -2.13
C ASP A 155 5.63 -14.41 -2.31
N VAL A 156 6.22 -13.30 -1.86
CA VAL A 156 7.65 -13.04 -2.02
C VAL A 156 8.48 -14.01 -1.18
N GLN A 157 9.36 -14.76 -1.84
CA GLN A 157 10.33 -15.65 -1.21
C GLN A 157 11.74 -15.28 -1.67
N VAL A 158 12.66 -15.18 -0.71
CA VAL A 158 14.05 -14.84 -0.95
C VAL A 158 14.92 -16.07 -0.70
N PHE A 159 15.66 -16.48 -1.72
CA PHE A 159 16.61 -17.57 -1.66
C PHE A 159 18.02 -17.00 -1.69
N ARG A 160 18.81 -17.30 -0.66
CA ARG A 160 20.22 -16.90 -0.55
C ARG A 160 21.10 -18.13 -0.68
N LYS A 161 22.19 -18.01 -1.45
CA LYS A 161 23.20 -19.06 -1.60
C LYS A 161 24.58 -18.44 -1.43
N GLN A 162 25.29 -18.85 -0.38
CA GLN A 162 26.69 -18.47 -0.18
C GLN A 162 27.57 -19.02 -1.30
N LEU A 163 28.44 -18.16 -1.82
CA LEU A 163 29.49 -18.53 -2.75
C LEU A 163 30.72 -19.04 -1.98
N PRO A 164 31.44 -20.05 -2.50
CA PRO A 164 32.70 -20.47 -1.89
C PRO A 164 33.69 -19.30 -1.83
N CYS A 165 34.33 -19.09 -0.69
CA CYS A 165 35.37 -18.08 -0.53
C CYS A 165 36.50 -18.58 0.39
N GLN A 166 37.72 -18.08 0.19
CA GLN A 166 38.88 -18.47 0.99
C GLN A 166 38.94 -17.76 2.36
N SER A 167 38.30 -16.60 2.49
CA SER A 167 38.27 -15.82 3.73
C SER A 167 36.90 -15.15 3.88
N PRO A 168 36.16 -15.41 4.99
CA PRO A 168 34.90 -14.75 5.27
C PRO A 168 35.03 -13.22 5.41
N PRO A 169 33.97 -12.45 5.19
CA PRO A 169 32.62 -12.89 4.82
C PRO A 169 32.47 -13.24 3.33
N CYS A 170 31.82 -14.37 3.05
CA CYS A 170 31.60 -14.81 1.67
C CYS A 170 30.47 -14.04 1.00
N LEU A 171 30.60 -13.81 -0.31
CA LEU A 171 29.54 -13.23 -1.12
C LEU A 171 28.34 -14.19 -1.24
N GLU A 172 27.15 -13.64 -1.36
CA GLU A 172 25.90 -14.38 -1.53
C GLU A 172 25.28 -14.10 -2.90
N LYS A 173 24.81 -15.16 -3.58
CA LYS A 173 23.86 -15.03 -4.69
C LYS A 173 22.44 -15.04 -4.15
N VAL A 174 21.63 -14.12 -4.63
CA VAL A 174 20.24 -13.95 -4.19
C VAL A 174 19.29 -14.14 -5.36
N SER A 175 18.26 -14.96 -5.14
CA SER A 175 17.17 -15.19 -6.06
C SER A 175 15.86 -14.86 -5.35
N VAL A 176 14.94 -14.21 -6.04
CA VAL A 176 13.64 -13.81 -5.52
C VAL A 176 12.57 -14.49 -6.36
N SER A 177 11.63 -15.17 -5.73
CA SER A 177 10.38 -15.55 -6.39
C SER A 177 9.24 -14.73 -5.83
N ALA A 178 8.29 -14.38 -6.68
CA ALA A 178 7.07 -13.67 -6.28
C ALA A 178 5.95 -14.02 -7.24
N ARG A 179 4.72 -13.72 -6.83
CA ARG A 179 3.54 -13.75 -7.68
C ARG A 179 3.13 -12.32 -7.98
N LEU A 180 2.98 -12.00 -9.26
CA LEU A 180 2.35 -10.77 -9.70
C LEU A 180 0.86 -11.02 -9.89
N SER A 181 0.00 -10.11 -9.44
CA SER A 181 -1.43 -10.18 -9.70
C SER A 181 -1.97 -8.84 -10.19
N ASN A 182 -2.95 -8.88 -11.08
CA ASN A 182 -3.66 -7.70 -11.59
C ASN A 182 -5.10 -7.69 -11.05
N PRO A 183 -5.38 -7.12 -9.88
CA PRO A 183 -6.74 -6.90 -9.40
C PRO A 183 -7.51 -5.83 -10.19
N GLY A 184 -6.86 -5.10 -11.09
CA GLY A 184 -7.46 -4.04 -11.89
C GLY A 184 -8.43 -4.55 -12.96
N ARG A 185 -9.05 -3.60 -13.67
CA ARG A 185 -10.02 -3.87 -14.74
C ARG A 185 -9.43 -3.83 -16.16
N LYS A 186 -8.20 -3.36 -16.31
CA LYS A 186 -7.51 -3.23 -17.60
C LYS A 186 -6.44 -4.29 -17.75
N ILE A 187 -6.07 -4.56 -19.00
CA ILE A 187 -4.96 -5.46 -19.29
C ILE A 187 -3.65 -4.69 -19.06
N LEU A 188 -2.71 -5.29 -18.34
CA LEU A 188 -1.40 -4.71 -18.09
C LEU A 188 -0.35 -5.39 -18.97
N SER A 189 0.52 -4.60 -19.58
CA SER A 189 1.61 -5.10 -20.43
C SER A 189 2.91 -4.34 -20.17
N LYS A 190 4.02 -4.80 -20.75
CA LYS A 190 5.36 -4.19 -20.60
C LYS A 190 5.76 -3.89 -19.15
N ILE A 191 5.36 -4.79 -18.24
CA ILE A 191 5.64 -4.64 -16.81
C ILE A 191 7.16 -4.66 -16.59
N THR A 192 7.67 -3.61 -15.96
CA THR A 192 9.07 -3.46 -15.58
C THR A 192 9.17 -3.49 -14.07
N LEU A 193 10.03 -4.36 -13.57
CA LEU A 193 10.28 -4.55 -12.15
C LEU A 193 11.66 -4.02 -11.80
N GLY A 194 11.78 -3.53 -10.58
CA GLY A 194 13.04 -3.21 -9.93
C GLY A 194 13.26 -4.21 -8.81
N VAL A 195 14.43 -4.86 -8.80
CA VAL A 195 14.83 -5.77 -7.74
C VAL A 195 16.21 -5.39 -7.24
N GLY A 196 16.40 -5.31 -5.93
CA GLY A 196 17.69 -4.94 -5.39
C GLY A 196 17.77 -5.11 -3.89
N PHE A 197 18.73 -4.42 -3.31
CA PHE A 197 18.99 -4.42 -1.88
C PHE A 197 18.78 -3.02 -1.32
N ALA A 198 18.18 -2.94 -0.15
CA ALA A 198 18.06 -1.72 0.62
C ALA A 198 18.54 -1.95 2.05
N THR A 199 19.06 -0.91 2.69
CA THR A 199 19.55 -1.01 4.06
C THR A 199 18.37 -1.11 5.02
N LYS A 200 18.55 -1.88 6.10
CA LYS A 200 17.60 -1.93 7.23
C LYS A 200 17.75 -0.75 8.19
N ASP A 201 18.71 0.14 7.94
CA ASP A 201 18.95 1.31 8.78
C ASP A 201 17.76 2.28 8.65
N PRO A 202 17.03 2.57 9.74
CA PRO A 202 15.90 3.50 9.70
C PRO A 202 16.32 4.94 9.33
N ALA A 203 17.58 5.32 9.53
CA ALA A 203 18.10 6.63 9.10
C ALA A 203 18.25 6.74 7.58
N GLU A 204 18.35 5.62 6.87
CA GLU A 204 18.35 5.51 5.42
C GLU A 204 16.99 5.02 4.91
N ALA A 205 15.91 5.63 5.41
CA ALA A 205 14.55 5.32 5.01
C ALA A 205 14.45 5.20 3.48
N ILE A 206 14.00 4.03 3.03
CA ILE A 206 13.89 3.69 1.62
C ILE A 206 12.84 4.60 0.99
N ASP A 207 13.29 5.53 0.15
CA ASP A 207 12.40 6.33 -0.66
C ASP A 207 11.94 5.51 -1.87
N PHE A 208 10.83 4.80 -1.69
CA PHE A 208 10.19 3.99 -2.74
C PHE A 208 9.64 4.81 -3.90
N VAL A 209 9.52 6.14 -3.75
CA VAL A 209 8.92 7.05 -4.72
C VAL A 209 9.99 7.76 -5.55
N GLY A 210 11.09 8.20 -4.93
CA GLY A 210 12.05 9.11 -5.57
C GLY A 210 13.46 8.55 -5.81
N LYS A 211 14.00 7.71 -4.91
CA LYS A 211 15.42 7.32 -4.98
C LYS A 211 15.60 5.83 -5.23
N MET A 212 15.94 5.51 -6.47
CA MET A 212 16.37 4.18 -6.88
C MET A 212 17.55 3.69 -6.00
N PRO A 213 17.47 2.51 -5.37
CA PRO A 213 18.62 1.91 -4.72
C PRO A 213 19.78 1.83 -5.73
N LYS A 214 21.01 2.15 -5.30
CA LYS A 214 22.17 2.20 -6.20
C LYS A 214 22.44 0.88 -6.93
N ASN A 215 21.98 -0.24 -6.37
CA ASN A 215 22.22 -1.60 -6.88
C ASN A 215 20.89 -2.30 -7.25
N GLU A 216 19.92 -1.55 -7.79
CA GLU A 216 18.66 -2.13 -8.28
C GLU A 216 18.81 -2.61 -9.73
N ASP A 217 18.63 -3.91 -9.92
CA ASP A 217 18.49 -4.54 -11.23
C ASP A 217 17.10 -4.25 -11.81
N ILE A 218 17.08 -3.77 -13.06
CA ILE A 218 15.84 -3.57 -13.81
C ILE A 218 15.52 -4.83 -14.62
N LEU A 219 14.34 -5.41 -14.39
CA LEU A 219 13.82 -6.57 -15.12
C LEU A 219 12.57 -6.19 -15.91
N SER A 220 12.67 -6.20 -17.23
CA SER A 220 11.48 -6.15 -18.09
C SER A 220 10.91 -7.55 -18.27
N LEU A 221 9.61 -7.72 -18.03
CA LEU A 221 8.90 -8.99 -18.29
C LEU A 221 8.55 -9.15 -19.79
N GLY A 222 9.03 -8.26 -20.66
CA GLY A 222 8.86 -8.34 -22.12
C GLY A 222 7.40 -8.25 -22.55
N SER A 223 6.97 -9.14 -23.44
CA SER A 223 5.58 -9.26 -23.91
C SER A 223 4.63 -9.90 -22.88
N ALA A 224 5.04 -9.98 -21.61
CA ALA A 224 4.17 -10.44 -20.53
C ALA A 224 2.93 -9.56 -20.43
N VAL A 225 1.78 -10.22 -20.50
CA VAL A 225 0.47 -9.60 -20.31
C VAL A 225 -0.17 -10.14 -19.04
N LEU A 226 -0.68 -9.26 -18.19
CA LEU A 226 -1.41 -9.57 -16.98
C LEU A 226 -2.86 -9.11 -17.17
N LYS A 227 -3.76 -10.04 -17.45
CA LYS A 227 -5.20 -9.76 -17.63
C LYS A 227 -5.85 -9.37 -16.29
N PRO A 228 -7.01 -8.70 -16.29
CA PRO A 228 -7.82 -8.50 -15.08
C PRO A 228 -8.05 -9.81 -14.32
N GLY A 229 -7.79 -9.82 -13.01
CA GLY A 229 -7.82 -10.99 -12.13
C GLY A 229 -6.71 -12.02 -12.40
N GLY A 230 -5.84 -11.80 -13.37
CA GLY A 230 -4.78 -12.70 -13.76
C GLY A 230 -3.58 -12.64 -12.81
N THR A 231 -2.91 -13.77 -12.67
CA THR A 231 -1.67 -13.89 -11.89
C THR A 231 -0.52 -14.39 -12.76
N ARG A 232 0.71 -14.13 -12.33
CA ARG A 232 1.93 -14.63 -12.95
C ARG A 232 3.03 -14.79 -11.93
N ASP A 233 3.54 -16.01 -11.81
CA ASP A 233 4.72 -16.27 -10.98
C ASP A 233 5.98 -15.82 -11.74
N ILE A 234 6.89 -15.19 -11.00
CA ILE A 234 8.18 -14.72 -11.50
C ILE A 234 9.30 -15.26 -10.61
N ARG A 235 10.47 -15.41 -11.22
CA ARG A 235 11.72 -15.67 -10.51
C ARG A 235 12.82 -14.80 -11.08
N VAL A 236 13.48 -14.05 -10.20
CA VAL A 236 14.52 -13.09 -10.56
C VAL A 236 15.80 -13.46 -9.85
N ASN A 237 16.90 -13.54 -10.59
CA ASN A 237 18.23 -13.67 -10.00
C ASN A 237 18.87 -12.28 -9.99
N ILE A 238 19.19 -11.79 -8.80
CA ILE A 238 19.92 -10.52 -8.68
C ILE A 238 21.34 -10.77 -9.18
N LYS A 239 21.78 -9.97 -10.16
CA LYS A 239 23.03 -10.18 -10.89
C LYS A 239 24.23 -9.98 -10.00
N GLU A 240 24.20 -8.91 -9.22
CA GLU A 240 25.29 -8.55 -8.32
C GLU A 240 25.20 -9.36 -7.03
N PRO A 241 26.22 -10.19 -6.73
CA PRO A 241 26.28 -10.86 -5.44
C PRO A 241 26.57 -9.83 -4.35
N ILE A 242 26.04 -10.06 -3.14
CA ILE A 242 26.17 -9.13 -2.02
C ILE A 242 27.03 -9.70 -0.91
N ASN A 243 27.76 -8.83 -0.22
CA ASN A 243 28.42 -9.14 1.04
C ASN A 243 27.52 -8.68 2.21
N ASP A 244 26.76 -9.61 2.78
CA ASP A 244 25.73 -9.29 3.81
C ASP A 244 25.85 -10.19 5.07
N PRO A 245 27.01 -10.25 5.73
CA PRO A 245 27.24 -11.19 6.84
C PRO A 245 26.34 -10.90 8.06
N GLU A 246 25.93 -9.64 8.23
CA GLU A 246 25.13 -9.17 9.35
C GLU A 246 23.64 -8.98 8.98
N HIS A 247 23.21 -9.43 7.80
CA HIS A 247 21.84 -9.26 7.31
C HIS A 247 21.36 -7.80 7.38
N LYS A 248 22.27 -6.85 7.09
CA LYS A 248 22.03 -5.40 7.06
C LYS A 248 21.13 -4.99 5.90
N TYR A 249 21.04 -5.83 4.88
CA TYR A 249 20.24 -5.56 3.70
C TYR A 249 18.93 -6.37 3.69
N THR A 250 17.87 -5.72 3.25
CA THR A 250 16.63 -6.37 2.84
C THR A 250 16.53 -6.38 1.32
N VAL A 251 15.93 -7.43 0.78
CA VAL A 251 15.62 -7.47 -0.64
C VAL A 251 14.38 -6.62 -0.89
N VAL A 252 14.43 -5.80 -1.92
CA VAL A 252 13.30 -5.00 -2.39
C VAL A 252 12.91 -5.49 -3.77
N LEU A 253 11.62 -5.72 -3.98
CA LEU A 253 11.02 -5.99 -5.28
C LEU A 253 9.84 -5.03 -5.46
N ARG A 254 9.89 -4.22 -6.51
CA ARG A 254 8.84 -3.24 -6.80
C ARG A 254 8.52 -3.17 -8.29
N VAL A 255 7.34 -2.66 -8.59
CA VAL A 255 6.91 -2.38 -9.97
C VAL A 255 7.34 -0.95 -10.31
N LEU A 256 8.14 -0.81 -11.36
CA LEU A 256 8.65 0.48 -11.82
C LEU A 256 7.72 1.10 -12.86
N SER A 257 7.21 0.30 -13.80
CA SER A 257 6.30 0.76 -14.86
C SER A 257 5.50 -0.38 -15.47
N PHE A 258 4.43 -0.01 -16.19
CA PHE A 258 3.56 -0.89 -16.97
C PHE A 258 2.77 -0.04 -17.98
N ASP A 259 2.28 -0.66 -19.05
CA ASP A 259 1.33 -0.08 -19.99
C ASP A 259 -0.06 -0.64 -19.70
N GLU A 260 -1.09 0.22 -19.72
CA GLU A 260 -2.49 -0.19 -19.67
C GLU A 260 -3.05 -0.30 -21.10
N MET A 261 -3.76 -1.40 -21.39
CA MET A 261 -4.49 -1.63 -22.63
C MET A 261 -6.00 -1.71 -22.39
#